data_AF-A0A351YWE8-F1
#
_entry.id   AF-A0A351YWE8-F1
#
_cell.length_a   1.000
_cell.length_b   1.000
_cell.length_c   1.000
_cell.angle_alpha   90.00
_cell.angle_beta   90.00
_cell.angle_gamma   90.00
#
_symmetry.space_group_name_H-M   'P 1'
#
loop_
_entity.id
_entity.type
_entity.pdbx_description
1 polymer ?
#
loop_
_entity_poly.entity_id
_entity_poly.type
_entity_poly.pdbx_seq_one_letter_code
_entity_poly.pdbx_strand_id
1 'polypeptide(L)' 'MKKWYDEEYEFTVEVTGFLHGKRTERYCRNGEEVGDKYTCTYGCPVNKDGFGICSKTMMMLYPLMEAVRSG' A
#
# COMPACT_ATOMS: atom_id res chain seq x y z
N MET A 1 -6.34 6.59 -13.42
CA MET A 1 -6.47 8.07 -13.50
C MET A 1 -5.20 8.63 -14.10
N LYS A 2 -5.28 9.71 -14.89
CA LYS A 2 -4.08 10.43 -15.34
C LYS A 2 -3.44 11.09 -14.12
N LYS A 3 -2.20 10.73 -13.78
CA LYS A 3 -1.41 11.46 -12.78
C LYS A 3 -1.01 12.79 -13.43
N TRP A 4 -1.59 13.89 -12.95
CA TRP A 4 -1.29 15.24 -13.45
C TRP A 4 -0.11 15.88 -12.74
N TYR A 5 0.32 15.28 -11.63
CA TYR A 5 1.44 15.70 -10.81
C TYR A 5 2.33 14.48 -10.58
N ASP A 6 3.63 14.65 -10.85
CA ASP A 6 4.64 13.64 -10.53
C ASP A 6 5.18 13.96 -9.14
N GLU A 7 5.08 13.01 -8.21
CA GLU A 7 5.51 13.26 -6.84
C GLU A 7 7.01 13.09 -6.70
N GLU A 8 7.62 13.99 -5.94
CA GLU A 8 9.04 13.96 -5.60
C GLU A 8 9.37 12.88 -4.54
N TYR A 9 8.35 12.37 -3.84
CA TYR A 9 8.51 11.42 -2.75
C TYR A 9 7.78 10.11 -3.05
N GLU A 10 8.51 9.01 -2.91
CA GLU A 10 7.97 7.67 -2.95
C GLU A 10 8.50 6.85 -1.78
N PHE A 11 7.71 5.89 -1.32
CA PHE A 11 8.18 4.86 -0.41
C PHE A 11 7.54 3.52 -0.75
N THR A 12 8.17 2.44 -0.30
CA THR A 12 7.65 1.09 -0.50
C THR A 12 7.15 0.53 0.82
N VAL A 13 6.01 -0.16 0.77
CA VAL A 13 5.53 -1.00 1.87
C VAL A 13 5.58 -2.46 1.46
N GLU A 14 5.98 -3.31 2.39
CA GLU A 14 6.05 -4.76 2.19
C GLU A 14 5.16 -5.45 3.22
N VAL A 15 4.39 -6.43 2.77
CA VAL A 15 3.60 -7.28 3.64
C VAL A 15 4.54 -8.27 4.32
N THR A 16 4.77 -8.10 5.62
CA THR A 16 5.73 -8.93 6.37
C THR A 16 5.08 -10.10 7.11
N GLY A 17 3.76 -10.06 7.33
CA GLY A 17 3.05 -11.07 8.09
C GLY A 17 1.58 -10.74 8.29
N PHE A 18 0.86 -11.65 8.94
CA PHE A 18 -0.55 -11.47 9.27
C PHE A 18 -0.74 -11.39 10.78
N LEU A 19 -1.69 -10.57 11.22
CA LEU A 19 -2.04 -10.45 12.64
C LEU A 19 -2.65 -11.74 13.20
N HIS A 20 -3.41 -12.49 12.39
CA HIS A 20 -4.20 -13.63 12.84
C HIS A 20 -3.88 -14.90 12.01
N GLY A 21 -2.75 -15.53 12.31
CA GLY A 21 -2.37 -16.81 11.70
C GLY A 21 -1.55 -16.67 10.42
N LYS A 22 -1.79 -17.56 9.45
CA LYS A 22 -0.94 -17.71 8.23
C LYS A 22 -1.72 -17.55 6.91
N ARG A 23 -2.96 -17.06 6.96
CA ARG A 23 -3.90 -17.06 5.84
C ARG A 23 -4.63 -15.74 5.73
N THR A 24 -4.97 -15.36 4.50
CA THR A 24 -5.69 -14.12 4.19
C THR A 24 -7.14 -14.35 3.78
N GLU A 25 -7.53 -15.60 3.50
CA GLU A 25 -8.89 -15.94 3.10
C GLU A 25 -9.90 -15.48 4.15
N ARG A 26 -10.93 -14.74 3.71
CA ARG A 26 -11.96 -14.11 4.56
C ARG A 26 -11.49 -12.95 5.45
N TYR A 27 -10.19 -12.61 5.46
CA TYR A 27 -9.64 -11.47 6.20
C TYR A 27 -9.33 -10.29 5.30
N CYS A 28 -8.79 -10.53 4.10
CA CYS A 28 -8.59 -9.51 3.09
C CYS A 28 -9.27 -9.87 1.77
N ARG A 29 -9.96 -8.89 1.16
CA ARG A 29 -10.63 -9.07 -0.13
C ARG A 29 -9.64 -9.03 -1.31
N ASN A 30 -8.51 -8.37 -1.14
CA ASN A 30 -7.46 -8.28 -2.15
C ASN A 30 -6.46 -9.44 -2.04
N GLY A 31 -6.47 -10.18 -0.91
CA GLY A 31 -5.73 -11.42 -0.76
C GLY A 31 -4.21 -11.24 -0.60
N GLU A 32 -3.75 -10.10 -0.10
CA GLU A 32 -2.32 -9.77 0.01
C GLU A 32 -1.51 -10.86 0.71
N GLU A 33 -0.39 -11.24 0.11
CA GLU A 33 0.49 -12.29 0.61
C GLU A 33 1.77 -11.73 1.21
N VAL A 34 2.42 -12.49 2.09
CA VAL A 34 3.72 -12.10 2.64
C VAL A 34 4.74 -12.01 1.51
N GLY A 35 5.44 -10.88 1.46
CA GLY A 35 6.38 -10.53 0.39
C GLY A 35 5.79 -9.63 -0.69
N ASP A 36 4.48 -9.37 -0.70
CA ASP A 36 3.88 -8.37 -1.58
C ASP A 36 4.44 -6.99 -1.30
N LYS A 37 4.79 -6.27 -2.38
CA LYS A 37 5.36 -4.92 -2.32
C LYS A 37 4.49 -3.94 -3.06
N TYR A 38 4.23 -2.80 -2.43
CA TYR A 38 3.44 -1.72 -2.99
C TYR A 38 4.25 -0.44 -2.97
N THR A 39 4.28 0.27 -4.10
CA THR A 39 4.87 1.60 -4.21
C THR A 39 3.82 2.65 -3.90
N CYS A 40 4.10 3.46 -2.88
CA CYS A 40 3.24 4.53 -2.39
C CYS A 40 3.68 5.87 -2.99
N THR A 41 2.70 6.60 -3.54
CA THR A 41 2.78 7.99 -4.01
C THR A 41 1.43 8.66 -3.68
N TYR A 42 1.08 9.79 -4.29
CA TYR A 42 -0.15 10.56 -4.05
C TYR A 42 -1.44 9.78 -4.32
N GLY A 43 -1.32 8.65 -5.02
CA GLY A 43 -2.43 7.74 -5.30
C GLY A 43 -2.53 6.55 -4.35
N CYS A 44 -3.52 5.70 -4.61
CA CYS A 44 -3.57 4.38 -3.99
C CYS A 44 -2.26 3.62 -4.31
N PRO A 45 -1.56 3.06 -3.30
CA PRO A 45 -0.36 2.27 -3.52
C PRO A 45 -0.64 1.09 -4.42
N VAL A 46 0.27 0.84 -5.36
CA VAL A 46 0.13 -0.22 -6.36
C VAL A 46 1.31 -1.17 -6.31
N ASN A 47 1.05 -2.46 -6.53
CA ASN A 47 2.12 -3.44 -6.74
C ASN A 47 2.68 -3.34 -8.17
N LYS A 48 3.66 -4.21 -8.48
CA LYS A 48 4.32 -4.25 -9.80
C LYS A 48 3.35 -4.52 -10.97
N ASP A 49 2.25 -5.21 -10.70
CA ASP A 49 1.22 -5.55 -11.69
C ASP A 49 0.13 -4.48 -11.79
N GLY A 50 0.24 -3.39 -11.03
CA GLY A 50 -0.71 -2.28 -11.03
C GLY A 50 -1.96 -2.53 -10.17
N PHE A 51 -1.99 -3.59 -9.36
CA PHE A 51 -3.06 -3.83 -8.40
C PHE A 51 -2.90 -2.97 -7.16
N GLY A 52 -3.99 -2.32 -6.75
CA GLY A 52 -4.02 -1.48 -5.56
C GLY A 52 -3.99 -2.32 -4.28
N ILE A 53 -3.31 -1.79 -3.25
CA ILE A 53 -3.39 -2.34 -1.90
C ILE A 53 -4.83 -2.29 -1.36
N CYS A 54 -5.18 -3.14 -0.39
CA CYS A 54 -6.51 -3.10 0.22
C CYS A 54 -6.83 -1.70 0.77
N SER A 55 -8.01 -1.20 0.41
CA SER A 55 -8.45 0.14 0.78
C SER A 55 -8.60 0.34 2.30
N LYS A 56 -8.73 -0.73 3.09
CA LYS A 56 -8.74 -0.63 4.56
C LYS A 56 -7.40 -0.12 5.10
N THR A 57 -6.30 -0.41 4.42
CA THR A 57 -4.95 0.00 4.82
C THR A 57 -4.70 1.48 4.58
N MET A 58 -5.51 2.13 3.72
CA MET A 58 -5.34 3.56 3.40
C MET A 58 -5.51 4.49 4.60
N MET A 59 -6.31 4.12 5.61
CA MET A 59 -6.43 4.90 6.84
C MET A 59 -5.10 5.04 7.60
N MET A 60 -4.21 4.05 7.45
CA MET A 60 -2.87 4.06 8.05
C MET A 60 -1.81 4.62 7.09
N LEU A 61 -1.94 4.34 5.80
CA LEU A 61 -0.94 4.76 4.80
C LEU A 61 -1.00 6.26 4.51
N TYR A 62 -2.18 6.87 4.56
CA TYR A 62 -2.30 8.30 4.28
C TYR A 62 -1.50 9.17 5.28
N PRO A 63 -1.60 8.98 6.61
CA PRO A 63 -0.73 9.68 7.55
C PRO A 63 0.78 9.41 7.34
N LEU A 64 1.14 8.19 6.95
CA LEU A 64 2.54 7.85 6.66
C LEU A 64 3.07 8.58 5.42
N MET A 65 2.25 8.72 4.38
CA MET A 65 2.58 9.52 3.20
C MET A 65 2.86 10.98 3.58
N GLU A 66 2.00 11.56 4.42
CA GLU A 66 2.17 12.95 4.87
C GLU A 66 3.41 13.12 5.77
N ALA A 67 3.73 12.11 6.60
CA ALA A 67 4.96 12.10 7.38
C ALA A 67 6.21 12.07 6.49
N VAL A 68 6.25 11.17 5.48
CA VAL A 68 7.36 11.09 4.52
C VAL A 68 7.56 12.40 3.75
N ARG A 69 6.48 13.11 3.44
CA ARG A 69 6.52 14.43 2.78
C ARG A 69 7.01 15.56 3.66
N SER A 70 6.88 15.42 4.98
CA SER A 70 7.24 16.47 5.94
C SER A 70 8.72 16.47 6.32
N GLY A 71 9.50 15.47 5.86
CA GLY A 71 10.92 15.28 6.20
C GLY A 71 11.13 14.64 7.57
#